data_AF-E8WYB0-F1
#
_entry.id   AF-E8WYB0-F1
#
_cell.length_a   1.000
_cell.length_b   1.000
_cell.length_c   1.000
_cell.angle_alpha   90.00
_cell.angle_beta   90.00
_cell.angle_gamma   90.00
#
_symmetry.space_group_name_H-M   'P 1'
#
loop_
_entity.id
_entity.type
_entity.pdbx_description
1 polymer ?
#
loop_
_entity_poly.entity_id
_entity_poly.type
_entity_poly.pdbx_seq_one_letter_code
_entity_poly.pdbx_strand_id
1 'polypeptide(L)'
;MTPATLTPESEATSTKPGSYAEFQAQAIETGEANEAALEAQIQDMSNAKPAMAADKVRAQVKQDLRLGREHQQGRINWITTIAMGAFHVFALVALLPIFWSWKNVSVFFVMYFLAINVGIGVAYHRLLTHRGFRTPKWVEYFVTACGTMALEGGPIFWVATHRVHHQNSDQEGDPHTPVDGTFWSHAGWILSGRAMHSETALLGRYAPDLTKDKVHVLLSKYHWVLLTATGVAQLALGAFLAAPGHRVIGAVGMMLWGTMLRVVVGLHATWFVNSATHLYGARRFDTRDDSRNNWWVAILTGGEGWHNNHHAHPVSARHGLAWYEFDINYYCIWILSKIGLAKKVQIAKFDWENPKPAGVN
;
A
#
# COMPACT_ATOMS: atom_id res chain seq x y z
N MET A 1 17.91 -28.44 -60.02
CA MET A 1 19.22 -28.42 -59.34
C MET A 1 18.94 -28.24 -57.86
N THR A 2 18.80 -29.36 -57.17
CA THR A 2 19.81 -29.89 -56.24
C THR A 2 19.73 -29.19 -54.88
N PRO A 3 19.18 -29.86 -53.86
CA PRO A 3 19.20 -29.40 -52.48
C PRO A 3 20.61 -29.59 -51.91
N ALA A 4 21.08 -28.63 -51.12
CA ALA A 4 22.36 -28.77 -50.41
C ALA A 4 22.18 -29.72 -49.22
N THR A 5 22.81 -30.87 -49.37
CA THR A 5 23.12 -31.93 -48.42
C THR A 5 23.82 -31.44 -47.15
N LEU A 6 23.34 -31.91 -46.00
CA LEU A 6 24.19 -32.22 -44.85
C LEU A 6 24.05 -33.72 -44.56
N THR A 7 25.19 -34.40 -44.66
CA THR A 7 25.43 -35.83 -44.40
C THR A 7 25.56 -36.13 -42.90
N PRO A 8 25.53 -37.42 -42.51
CA PRO A 8 25.17 -37.88 -41.17
C PRO A 8 26.39 -38.27 -40.32
N GLU A 9 26.33 -37.97 -39.04
CA GLU A 9 27.12 -38.57 -37.95
C GLU A 9 26.22 -38.60 -36.71
N SER A 10 26.17 -39.58 -35.83
CA SER A 10 26.55 -41.00 -35.80
C SER A 10 25.79 -41.55 -34.60
N GLU A 11 25.20 -42.74 -34.70
CA GLU A 11 24.50 -43.40 -33.61
C GLU A 11 25.43 -43.59 -32.40
N ALA A 12 25.08 -42.99 -31.26
CA ALA A 12 25.60 -43.36 -29.96
C ALA A 12 24.42 -43.87 -29.12
N THR A 13 24.35 -45.19 -29.08
CA THR A 13 23.57 -46.08 -28.23
C THR A 13 23.06 -45.46 -26.91
N SER A 14 21.75 -45.51 -26.77
CA SER A 14 21.00 -45.44 -25.51
C SER A 14 21.55 -46.48 -24.52
N THR A 15 22.32 -46.02 -23.53
CA THR A 15 22.49 -46.75 -22.26
C THR A 15 21.31 -46.36 -21.37
N LYS A 16 20.31 -47.26 -21.31
CA LYS A 16 19.22 -47.16 -20.33
C LYS A 16 19.83 -47.07 -18.92
N PRO A 17 19.40 -46.14 -18.06
CA PRO A 17 19.75 -46.21 -16.65
C PRO A 17 19.14 -47.51 -16.08
N GLY A 18 20.00 -48.29 -15.43
CA GLY A 18 19.69 -49.57 -14.81
C GLY A 18 18.40 -49.53 -14.00
N SER A 19 17.58 -50.56 -14.17
CA SER A 19 16.31 -50.65 -13.46
C SER A 19 16.54 -50.68 -11.94
N TYR A 20 15.56 -50.22 -11.18
CA TYR A 20 15.54 -50.20 -9.70
C TYR A 20 15.92 -51.55 -9.05
N ALA A 21 15.86 -52.65 -9.80
CA ALA A 21 16.27 -53.99 -9.37
C ALA A 21 17.80 -54.17 -9.27
N GLU A 22 18.61 -53.47 -10.05
CA GLU A 22 20.09 -53.56 -9.99
C GLU A 22 20.66 -52.85 -8.76
N PHE A 23 20.00 -51.79 -8.27
CA PHE A 23 20.34 -51.14 -7.00
C PHE A 23 20.01 -52.00 -5.78
N GLN A 24 18.97 -52.85 -5.86
CA GLN A 24 18.60 -53.75 -4.76
C GLN A 24 19.55 -54.96 -4.64
N ALA A 25 20.15 -55.42 -5.75
CA ALA A 25 21.08 -56.55 -5.72
C ALA A 25 22.42 -56.22 -5.05
N GLN A 26 22.82 -54.95 -5.02
CA GLN A 26 24.08 -54.50 -4.38
C GLN A 26 23.92 -54.18 -2.89
N ALA A 27 22.68 -54.14 -2.38
CA ALA A 27 22.37 -53.75 -1.01
C ALA A 27 22.25 -54.92 -0.01
N ILE A 28 22.49 -56.17 -0.45
CA ILE A 28 22.27 -57.37 0.39
C ILE A 28 23.55 -57.85 1.12
N GLU A 29 24.73 -57.29 0.87
CA GLU A 29 25.98 -57.81 1.47
C GLU A 29 26.53 -57.05 2.68
N THR A 30 25.94 -55.93 3.11
CA THR A 30 26.40 -55.19 4.31
C THR A 30 25.23 -54.64 5.12
N GLY A 31 24.54 -55.56 5.80
CA GLY A 31 23.47 -55.26 6.75
C GLY A 31 23.94 -54.37 7.91
N GLU A 32 22.98 -53.56 8.40
CA GLU A 32 22.99 -52.78 9.65
C GLU A 32 23.71 -51.43 9.69
N ALA A 33 24.58 -51.08 8.74
CA ALA A 33 25.22 -49.73 8.73
C ALA A 33 24.43 -48.63 8.00
N ASN A 34 23.30 -48.95 7.37
CA ASN A 34 22.70 -48.08 6.35
C ASN A 34 21.29 -47.56 6.66
N GLU A 35 20.63 -48.03 7.72
CA GLU A 35 19.26 -47.58 8.02
C GLU A 35 19.26 -46.19 8.68
N ALA A 36 20.13 -45.94 9.67
CA ALA A 36 20.30 -44.62 10.27
C ALA A 36 20.87 -43.59 9.29
N ALA A 37 21.75 -44.00 8.37
CA ALA A 37 22.31 -43.14 7.33
C ALA A 37 21.27 -42.79 6.26
N LEU A 38 20.42 -43.76 5.89
CA LEU A 38 19.31 -43.56 4.96
C LEU A 38 18.19 -42.73 5.59
N GLU A 39 17.85 -42.93 6.87
CA GLU A 39 16.92 -42.07 7.60
C GLU A 39 17.46 -40.65 7.74
N ALA A 40 18.76 -40.49 8.03
CA ALA A 40 19.39 -39.17 8.05
C ALA A 40 19.37 -38.51 6.66
N GLN A 41 19.61 -39.25 5.58
CA GLN A 41 19.49 -38.72 4.22
C GLN A 41 18.04 -38.42 3.82
N ILE A 42 17.07 -39.23 4.21
CA ILE A 42 15.63 -38.98 3.94
C ILE A 42 15.16 -37.77 4.75
N GLN A 43 15.61 -37.62 5.99
CA GLN A 43 15.33 -36.47 6.85
C GLN A 43 16.02 -35.20 6.31
N ASP A 44 17.26 -35.31 5.83
CA ASP A 44 18.00 -34.21 5.19
C ASP A 44 17.37 -33.81 3.86
N MET A 45 16.96 -34.76 3.00
CA MET A 45 16.22 -34.50 1.77
C MET A 45 14.80 -33.95 2.03
N SER A 46 14.15 -34.41 3.10
CA SER A 46 12.85 -33.95 3.60
C SER A 46 12.92 -32.52 4.12
N ASN A 47 14.03 -32.12 4.76
CA ASN A 47 14.28 -30.76 5.25
C ASN A 47 14.85 -29.82 4.17
N ALA A 48 15.65 -30.36 3.24
CA ALA A 48 16.26 -29.63 2.14
C ALA A 48 15.24 -29.24 1.06
N LYS A 49 14.20 -30.05 0.81
CA LYS A 49 13.10 -29.67 -0.12
C LYS A 49 12.34 -28.40 0.32
N PRO A 50 11.85 -28.27 1.56
CA PRO A 50 11.21 -27.06 2.06
C PRO A 50 12.20 -25.91 2.26
N ALA A 51 13.46 -26.18 2.65
CA ALA A 51 14.48 -25.14 2.75
C ALA A 51 14.88 -24.58 1.37
N MET A 52 15.16 -25.43 0.37
CA MET A 52 15.41 -25.00 -1.01
C MET A 52 14.18 -24.38 -1.67
N ALA A 53 12.97 -24.83 -1.35
CA ALA A 53 11.75 -24.17 -1.81
C ALA A 53 11.59 -22.80 -1.15
N ALA A 54 11.86 -22.67 0.15
CA ALA A 54 11.86 -21.39 0.86
C ALA A 54 12.98 -20.46 0.38
N ASP A 55 14.14 -20.99 0.02
CA ASP A 55 15.28 -20.23 -0.51
C ASP A 55 15.09 -19.88 -1.98
N LYS A 56 14.43 -20.72 -2.80
CA LYS A 56 13.94 -20.34 -4.12
C LYS A 56 12.86 -19.29 -4.03
N VAL A 57 11.90 -19.41 -3.11
CA VAL A 57 10.88 -18.39 -2.86
C VAL A 57 11.54 -17.09 -2.37
N ARG A 58 12.51 -17.14 -1.45
CA ARG A 58 13.28 -15.97 -1.00
C ARG A 58 14.14 -15.38 -2.12
N ALA A 59 14.74 -16.19 -2.97
CA ALA A 59 15.55 -15.75 -4.11
C ALA A 59 14.67 -15.14 -5.22
N GLN A 60 13.49 -15.68 -5.44
CA GLN A 60 12.48 -15.17 -6.37
C GLN A 60 11.78 -13.91 -5.82
N VAL A 61 11.64 -13.77 -4.49
CA VAL A 61 11.28 -12.53 -3.79
C VAL A 61 12.43 -11.50 -3.88
N LYS A 62 13.69 -11.95 -3.95
CA LYS A 62 14.88 -11.10 -4.10
C LYS A 62 15.02 -10.55 -5.53
N GLN A 63 14.57 -11.29 -6.54
CA GLN A 63 14.50 -10.83 -7.93
C GLN A 63 13.29 -9.89 -8.11
N ASP A 64 13.57 -8.60 -7.98
CA ASP A 64 12.85 -7.50 -8.64
C ASP A 64 11.32 -7.44 -8.44
N LEU A 65 10.87 -7.20 -7.20
CA LEU A 65 9.57 -6.56 -6.99
C LEU A 65 9.66 -5.10 -7.49
N ARG A 66 9.46 -4.92 -8.78
CA ARG A 66 9.31 -3.63 -9.46
C ARG A 66 7.82 -3.34 -9.56
N LEU A 67 7.42 -2.16 -9.11
CA LEU A 67 6.01 -1.78 -8.99
C LEU A 67 5.48 -1.01 -10.21
N GLY A 68 6.38 -0.57 -11.09
CA GLY A 68 6.06 0.17 -12.33
C GLY A 68 5.10 -0.57 -13.25
N ARG A 69 4.41 0.18 -14.11
CA ARG A 69 3.33 -0.31 -14.99
C ARG A 69 3.73 -1.50 -15.84
N GLU A 70 4.94 -1.45 -16.40
CA GLU A 70 5.55 -2.47 -17.23
C GLU A 70 5.63 -3.84 -16.52
N HIS A 71 5.71 -3.85 -15.19
CA HIS A 71 5.75 -5.06 -14.37
C HIS A 71 4.37 -5.55 -13.92
N GLN A 72 3.31 -4.75 -14.11
CA GLN A 72 1.93 -5.15 -13.81
C GLN A 72 1.29 -6.03 -14.91
N GLN A 73 2.05 -6.39 -15.95
CA GLN A 73 1.66 -7.28 -17.06
C GLN A 73 0.38 -6.87 -17.82
N GLY A 74 -0.06 -5.61 -17.69
CA GLY A 74 -1.24 -5.07 -18.38
C GLY A 74 -2.58 -5.74 -18.04
N ARG A 75 -2.64 -6.58 -16.99
CA ARG A 75 -3.85 -7.34 -16.64
C ARG A 75 -4.71 -6.55 -15.67
N ILE A 76 -6.00 -6.42 -15.97
CA ILE A 76 -6.99 -5.85 -15.03
C ILE A 76 -7.13 -6.80 -13.84
N ASN A 77 -7.03 -6.25 -12.63
CA ASN A 77 -7.39 -6.96 -11.42
C ASN A 77 -8.91 -6.87 -11.22
N TRP A 78 -9.63 -7.88 -11.71
CA TRP A 78 -11.09 -7.89 -11.67
C TRP A 78 -11.66 -7.87 -10.26
N ILE A 79 -10.98 -8.45 -9.27
CA ILE A 79 -11.45 -8.43 -7.88
C ILE A 79 -11.42 -7.00 -7.34
N THR A 80 -10.27 -6.33 -7.46
CA THR A 80 -10.14 -4.93 -7.04
C THR A 80 -11.07 -4.03 -7.84
N THR A 81 -11.17 -4.25 -9.15
CA THR A 81 -12.01 -3.44 -10.05
C THR A 81 -13.49 -3.56 -9.71
N ILE A 82 -14.00 -4.77 -9.48
CA ILE A 82 -15.40 -4.99 -9.11
C ILE A 82 -15.68 -4.41 -7.73
N ALA A 83 -14.78 -4.61 -6.75
CA ALA A 83 -14.93 -4.04 -5.41
C ALA A 83 -14.98 -2.51 -5.49
N MET A 84 -14.02 -1.87 -6.15
CA MET A 84 -14.02 -0.41 -6.35
C MET A 84 -15.28 0.04 -7.07
N GLY A 85 -15.66 -0.62 -8.17
CA GLY A 85 -16.90 -0.32 -8.90
C GLY A 85 -18.14 -0.36 -8.02
N ALA A 86 -18.27 -1.37 -7.15
CA ALA A 86 -19.37 -1.47 -6.20
C ALA A 86 -19.39 -0.30 -5.20
N PHE A 87 -18.25 0.07 -4.62
CA PHE A 87 -18.15 1.24 -3.73
C PHE A 87 -18.60 2.53 -4.46
N HIS A 88 -18.22 2.72 -5.72
CA HIS A 88 -18.62 3.89 -6.52
C HIS A 88 -20.12 3.89 -6.80
N VAL A 89 -20.71 2.75 -7.17
CA VAL A 89 -22.17 2.64 -7.36
C VAL A 89 -22.91 2.98 -6.07
N PHE A 90 -22.51 2.42 -4.93
CA PHE A 90 -23.16 2.72 -3.65
C PHE A 90 -22.91 4.15 -3.16
N ALA A 91 -21.78 4.77 -3.50
CA ALA A 91 -21.55 6.19 -3.25
C ALA A 91 -22.54 7.07 -4.03
N LEU A 92 -22.85 6.73 -5.29
CA LEU A 92 -23.89 7.43 -6.06
C LEU A 92 -25.27 7.22 -5.45
N VAL A 93 -25.57 6.01 -4.99
CA VAL A 93 -26.82 5.71 -4.25
C VAL A 93 -26.92 6.55 -2.97
N ALA A 94 -25.81 6.77 -2.26
CA ALA A 94 -25.77 7.61 -1.05
C ALA A 94 -26.27 9.04 -1.29
N LEU A 95 -26.07 9.57 -2.51
CA LEU A 95 -26.46 10.93 -2.89
C LEU A 95 -27.95 11.08 -3.22
N LEU A 96 -28.72 9.98 -3.25
CA LEU A 96 -30.16 10.06 -3.44
C LEU A 96 -30.82 10.85 -2.28
N PRO A 97 -31.81 11.71 -2.56
CA PRO A 97 -32.43 12.57 -1.54
C PRO A 97 -32.96 11.83 -0.30
N ILE A 98 -33.39 10.58 -0.46
CA ILE A 98 -33.89 9.73 0.63
C ILE A 98 -32.83 9.41 1.71
N PHE A 99 -31.55 9.44 1.36
CA PHE A 99 -30.45 9.17 2.29
C PHE A 99 -29.77 10.44 2.81
N TRP A 100 -30.23 11.62 2.40
CA TRP A 100 -29.67 12.88 2.90
C TRP A 100 -30.13 13.14 4.34
N SER A 101 -29.19 13.46 5.22
CA SER A 101 -29.47 14.03 6.54
C SER A 101 -28.20 14.62 7.15
N TRP A 102 -28.35 15.59 8.06
CA TRP A 102 -27.21 16.12 8.82
C TRP A 102 -26.47 15.05 9.62
N LYS A 103 -27.15 14.01 10.10
CA LYS A 103 -26.51 12.88 10.81
C LYS A 103 -25.57 12.10 9.88
N ASN A 104 -25.99 11.90 8.64
CA ASN A 104 -25.22 11.18 7.62
C ASN A 104 -24.03 12.03 7.13
N VAL A 105 -24.23 13.33 6.94
CA VAL A 105 -23.16 14.28 6.63
C VAL A 105 -22.12 14.32 7.75
N SER A 106 -22.54 14.36 9.02
CA SER A 106 -21.63 14.35 10.17
C SER A 106 -20.79 13.08 10.23
N VAL A 107 -21.38 11.89 10.04
CA VAL A 107 -20.61 10.64 10.04
C VAL A 107 -19.63 10.59 8.88
N PHE A 108 -20.00 11.12 7.70
CA PHE A 108 -19.08 11.24 6.56
C PHE A 108 -17.83 12.02 6.97
N PHE A 109 -17.96 13.23 7.53
CA PHE A 109 -16.80 14.06 7.90
C PHE A 109 -15.97 13.45 9.03
N VAL A 110 -16.60 12.87 10.05
CA VAL A 110 -15.88 12.19 11.15
C VAL A 110 -15.06 11.03 10.61
N MET A 111 -15.68 10.16 9.80
CA MET A 111 -14.99 9.00 9.24
C MET A 111 -13.94 9.40 8.21
N TYR A 112 -14.16 10.47 7.45
CA TYR A 112 -13.19 11.05 6.53
C TYR A 112 -11.95 11.57 7.27
N PHE A 113 -12.16 12.32 8.36
CA PHE A 113 -11.08 12.81 9.19
C PHE A 113 -10.26 11.67 9.79
N LEU A 114 -10.92 10.64 10.35
CA LEU A 114 -10.23 9.48 10.90
C LEU A 114 -9.45 8.70 9.82
N ALA A 115 -10.07 8.39 8.68
CA ALA A 115 -9.45 7.56 7.65
C ALA A 115 -8.34 8.30 6.89
N ILE A 116 -8.61 9.51 6.38
CA ILE A 116 -7.73 10.23 5.47
C ILE A 116 -6.73 11.11 6.21
N ASN A 117 -7.18 11.90 7.20
CA ASN A 117 -6.31 12.86 7.86
C ASN A 117 -5.46 12.15 8.93
N VAL A 118 -6.11 11.49 9.89
CA VAL A 118 -5.42 10.76 10.96
C VAL A 118 -4.74 9.49 10.43
N GLY A 119 -5.45 8.73 9.59
CA GLY A 119 -4.98 7.45 9.07
C GLY A 119 -3.92 7.58 7.97
N ILE A 120 -4.28 8.14 6.81
CA ILE A 120 -3.34 8.26 5.69
C ILE A 120 -2.29 9.35 5.97
N GLY A 121 -2.70 10.59 6.18
CA GLY A 121 -1.79 11.73 6.31
C GLY A 121 -0.88 11.67 7.53
N VAL A 122 -1.45 11.54 8.73
CA VAL A 122 -0.67 11.52 9.98
C VAL A 122 0.06 10.18 10.16
N ALA A 123 -0.62 9.04 9.98
CA ALA A 123 -0.02 7.74 10.26
C ALA A 123 0.80 7.18 9.08
N TYR A 124 0.14 6.76 7.99
CA TYR A 124 0.83 6.01 6.93
C TYR A 124 1.93 6.85 6.29
N HIS A 125 1.61 8.11 6.01
CA HIS A 125 2.53 9.00 5.34
C HIS A 125 3.61 9.55 6.29
N ARG A 126 3.24 10.42 7.24
CA ARG A 126 4.22 11.18 8.02
C ARG A 126 4.88 10.37 9.14
N LEU A 127 4.16 9.46 9.80
CA LEU A 127 4.68 8.66 10.91
C LEU A 127 5.42 7.39 10.45
N LEU A 128 4.81 6.61 9.55
CA LEU A 128 5.34 5.28 9.17
C LEU A 128 6.29 5.35 7.98
N THR A 129 5.93 6.07 6.93
CA THR A 129 6.79 6.17 5.74
C THR A 129 8.00 7.03 6.02
N HIS A 130 7.80 8.28 6.44
CA HIS A 130 8.85 9.30 6.50
C HIS A 130 9.48 9.51 7.87
N ARG A 131 8.92 8.90 8.93
CA ARG A 131 9.44 8.99 10.29
C ARG A 131 9.61 10.44 10.76
N GLY A 132 8.72 11.34 10.32
CA GLY A 132 8.79 12.76 10.65
C GLY A 132 8.51 13.09 12.11
N PHE A 133 8.01 12.12 12.88
CA PHE A 133 7.87 12.20 14.33
C PHE A 133 7.83 10.79 14.95
N ARG A 134 7.80 10.72 16.28
CA ARG A 134 7.66 9.47 17.03
C ARG A 134 6.54 9.57 18.04
N THR A 135 5.81 8.48 18.25
CA THR A 135 4.76 8.37 19.27
C THR A 135 4.95 7.12 20.13
N PRO A 136 4.31 7.03 21.31
CA PRO A 136 4.14 5.76 22.00
C PRO A 136 3.43 4.74 21.11
N LYS A 137 3.79 3.46 21.24
CA LYS A 137 3.29 2.40 20.35
C LYS A 137 1.76 2.28 20.32
N TRP A 138 1.07 2.50 21.43
CA TRP A 138 -0.39 2.47 21.45
C TRP A 138 -1.02 3.59 20.59
N VAL A 139 -0.40 4.78 20.54
CA VAL A 139 -0.82 5.88 19.67
C VAL A 139 -0.54 5.50 18.22
N GLU A 140 0.68 5.04 17.93
CA GLU A 140 1.09 4.57 16.59
C GLU A 140 0.09 3.54 16.04
N TYR A 141 -0.25 2.52 16.83
CA TYR A 141 -1.21 1.48 16.42
C TYR A 141 -2.62 2.01 16.24
N PHE A 142 -3.08 2.92 17.12
CA PHE A 142 -4.40 3.54 16.99
C PHE A 142 -4.51 4.34 15.68
N VAL A 143 -3.57 5.27 15.41
CA VAL A 143 -3.63 6.08 14.19
C VAL A 143 -3.41 5.23 12.93
N THR A 144 -2.60 4.17 13.03
CA THR A 144 -2.41 3.21 11.93
C THR A 144 -3.70 2.41 11.65
N ALA A 145 -4.42 2.00 12.69
CA ALA A 145 -5.70 1.33 12.54
C ALA A 145 -6.69 2.23 11.82
N CYS A 146 -6.73 3.53 12.14
CA CYS A 146 -7.58 4.47 11.43
C CYS A 146 -7.32 4.48 9.90
N GLY A 147 -6.06 4.38 9.47
CA GLY A 147 -5.68 4.31 8.05
C GLY A 147 -6.25 3.09 7.31
N THR A 148 -6.46 1.97 8.01
CA THR A 148 -7.02 0.75 7.39
C THR A 148 -8.46 0.96 6.89
N MET A 149 -9.16 1.98 7.40
CA MET A 149 -10.51 2.34 6.95
C MET A 149 -10.52 3.04 5.58
N ALA A 150 -9.39 3.49 5.04
CA ALA A 150 -9.32 4.23 3.77
C ALA A 150 -9.55 3.37 2.51
N LEU A 151 -9.51 2.03 2.64
CA LEU A 151 -9.54 1.08 1.50
C LEU A 151 -8.34 1.23 0.55
N GLU A 152 -7.17 1.62 1.07
CA GLU A 152 -5.91 1.75 0.32
C GLU A 152 -4.91 0.61 0.61
N GLY A 153 -5.42 -0.51 1.14
CA GLY A 153 -4.63 -1.64 1.59
C GLY A 153 -4.06 -1.48 3.01
N GLY A 154 -3.25 -2.45 3.42
CA GLY A 154 -2.58 -2.45 4.73
C GLY A 154 -1.41 -1.48 4.82
N PRO A 155 -0.98 -1.09 6.04
CA PRO A 155 0.11 -0.13 6.23
C PRO A 155 1.43 -0.58 5.56
N ILE A 156 1.74 -1.88 5.55
CA ILE A 156 2.97 -2.38 4.92
C ILE A 156 2.95 -2.17 3.41
N PHE A 157 1.83 -2.46 2.75
CA PHE A 157 1.66 -2.25 1.31
C PHE A 157 1.74 -0.77 0.95
N TRP A 158 1.02 0.07 1.69
CA TRP A 158 0.99 1.50 1.44
C TRP A 158 2.38 2.13 1.61
N VAL A 159 3.04 1.86 2.74
CA VAL A 159 4.38 2.40 3.05
C VAL A 159 5.42 1.89 2.05
N ALA A 160 5.39 0.62 1.69
CA ALA A 160 6.31 0.06 0.69
C ALA A 160 6.13 0.74 -0.67
N THR A 161 4.89 0.86 -1.14
CA THR A 161 4.55 1.51 -2.42
C THR A 161 5.00 2.96 -2.43
N HIS A 162 4.71 3.71 -1.36
CA HIS A 162 5.09 5.11 -1.25
C HIS A 162 6.61 5.32 -1.18
N ARG A 163 7.35 4.43 -0.50
CA ARG A 163 8.82 4.48 -0.48
C ARG A 163 9.42 4.21 -1.86
N VAL A 164 8.84 3.29 -2.64
CA VAL A 164 9.27 3.06 -4.04
C VAL A 164 8.96 4.27 -4.90
N HIS A 165 7.77 4.88 -4.74
CA HIS A 165 7.43 6.12 -5.42
C HIS A 165 8.46 7.22 -5.13
N HIS A 166 8.81 7.50 -3.87
CA HIS A 166 9.86 8.48 -3.58
C HIS A 166 11.24 8.13 -4.18
N GLN A 167 11.58 6.85 -4.26
CA GLN A 167 12.85 6.39 -4.85
C GLN A 167 12.90 6.63 -6.36
N ASN A 168 11.78 6.43 -7.05
CA ASN A 168 11.70 6.42 -8.51
C ASN A 168 10.74 7.47 -9.07
N SER A 169 10.39 8.50 -8.30
CA SER A 169 9.28 9.41 -8.60
C SER A 169 9.40 9.99 -10.01
N ASP A 170 8.33 9.84 -10.79
CA ASP A 170 8.23 10.27 -12.20
C ASP A 170 9.29 9.65 -13.13
N GLN A 171 9.87 8.51 -12.74
CA GLN A 171 10.85 7.73 -13.49
C GLN A 171 10.42 6.26 -13.61
N GLU A 172 11.21 5.47 -14.35
CA GLU A 172 10.96 4.04 -14.50
C GLU A 172 10.92 3.34 -13.12
N GLY A 173 9.90 2.51 -12.91
CA GLY A 173 9.69 1.78 -11.66
C GLY A 173 8.88 2.53 -10.59
N ASP A 174 8.42 3.76 -10.84
CA ASP A 174 7.37 4.41 -10.02
C ASP A 174 6.04 3.66 -10.17
N PRO A 175 5.38 3.23 -9.07
CA PRO A 175 4.10 2.52 -9.14
C PRO A 175 2.99 3.28 -9.86
N HIS A 176 2.99 4.62 -9.76
CA HIS A 176 1.87 5.45 -10.18
C HIS A 176 2.32 6.76 -10.83
N THR A 177 3.40 6.71 -11.61
CA THR A 177 3.88 7.86 -12.36
C THR A 177 2.82 8.35 -13.37
N PRO A 178 2.62 9.68 -13.49
CA PRO A 178 1.80 10.25 -14.56
C PRO A 178 2.43 10.13 -15.94
N VAL A 179 3.73 9.82 -16.06
CA VAL A 179 4.41 9.54 -17.34
C VAL A 179 3.75 8.35 -18.05
N ASP A 180 3.28 7.37 -17.27
CA ASP A 180 2.52 6.22 -17.75
C ASP A 180 1.05 6.55 -18.07
N GLY A 181 0.64 7.80 -17.91
CA GLY A 181 -0.66 8.34 -18.27
C GLY A 181 -1.46 8.88 -17.08
N THR A 182 -2.23 9.93 -17.30
CA THR A 182 -3.01 10.61 -16.25
C THR A 182 -4.03 9.69 -15.56
N PHE A 183 -4.70 8.82 -16.32
CA PHE A 183 -5.61 7.84 -15.71
C PHE A 183 -4.83 6.77 -14.91
N TRP A 184 -3.63 6.40 -15.37
CA TRP A 184 -2.78 5.44 -14.69
C TRP A 184 -2.41 5.92 -13.30
N SER A 185 -1.85 7.14 -13.19
CA SER A 185 -1.46 7.73 -11.90
C SER A 185 -2.64 7.99 -10.97
N HIS A 186 -3.83 8.28 -11.51
CA HIS A 186 -5.03 8.46 -10.71
C HIS A 186 -5.56 7.12 -10.17
N ALA A 187 -5.94 6.18 -11.04
CA ALA A 187 -6.61 4.94 -10.63
C ALA A 187 -6.13 3.68 -11.37
N GLY A 188 -5.50 3.81 -12.54
CA GLY A 188 -5.13 2.64 -13.34
C GLY A 188 -4.14 1.72 -12.64
N TRP A 189 -3.21 2.27 -11.87
CA TRP A 189 -2.18 1.50 -11.15
C TRP A 189 -2.76 0.50 -10.14
N ILE A 190 -3.81 0.90 -9.42
CA ILE A 190 -4.43 0.09 -8.37
C ILE A 190 -5.43 -0.93 -8.95
N LEU A 191 -5.98 -0.63 -10.12
CA LEU A 191 -6.90 -1.50 -10.87
C LEU A 191 -6.18 -2.59 -11.68
N SER A 192 -4.85 -2.55 -11.74
CA SER A 192 -4.03 -3.41 -12.59
C SER A 192 -3.08 -4.30 -11.80
N GLY A 193 -2.69 -5.42 -12.41
CA GLY A 193 -1.70 -6.35 -11.89
C GLY A 193 -2.14 -7.16 -10.67
N ARG A 194 -1.18 -7.59 -9.85
CA ARG A 194 -1.44 -8.46 -8.69
C ARG A 194 -1.74 -7.61 -7.46
N ALA A 195 -2.88 -7.85 -6.81
CA ALA A 195 -3.15 -7.25 -5.50
C ALA A 195 -2.10 -7.71 -4.49
N MET A 196 -1.32 -6.76 -3.97
CA MET A 196 -0.27 -7.02 -2.97
C MET A 196 -0.63 -6.57 -1.57
N HIS A 197 -1.91 -6.27 -1.33
CA HIS A 197 -2.39 -5.69 -0.07
C HIS A 197 -2.10 -6.55 1.18
N SER A 198 -1.80 -7.84 1.02
CA SER A 198 -1.44 -8.78 2.10
C SER A 198 -0.07 -9.46 1.94
N GLU A 199 0.72 -9.07 0.93
CA GLU A 199 1.98 -9.75 0.55
C GLU A 199 3.19 -9.27 1.37
N THR A 200 3.08 -9.42 2.70
CA THR A 200 4.04 -8.90 3.68
C THR A 200 5.48 -9.33 3.40
N ALA A 201 5.68 -10.59 2.97
CA ALA A 201 7.01 -11.13 2.70
C ALA A 201 7.68 -10.49 1.47
N LEU A 202 6.90 -10.18 0.42
CA LEU A 202 7.39 -9.53 -0.80
C LEU A 202 7.71 -8.04 -0.54
N LEU A 203 6.85 -7.36 0.23
CA LEU A 203 6.97 -5.93 0.53
C LEU A 203 8.03 -5.62 1.60
N GLY A 204 8.52 -6.63 2.31
CA GLY A 204 9.49 -6.50 3.39
C GLY A 204 10.83 -5.88 2.99
N ARG A 205 11.18 -5.88 1.69
CA ARG A 205 12.36 -5.15 1.18
C ARG A 205 12.22 -3.63 1.37
N TYR A 206 11.03 -3.08 1.16
CA TYR A 206 10.77 -1.64 1.19
C TYR A 206 10.23 -1.18 2.55
N ALA A 207 9.62 -2.06 3.33
CA ALA A 207 9.12 -1.78 4.68
C ALA A 207 9.62 -2.75 5.78
N PRO A 208 10.95 -3.02 5.87
CA PRO A 208 11.50 -4.03 6.80
C PRO A 208 11.28 -3.69 8.29
N ASP A 209 11.09 -2.42 8.59
CA ASP A 209 10.76 -1.91 9.91
C ASP A 209 9.33 -2.27 10.34
N LEU A 210 8.37 -2.28 9.42
CA LEU A 210 6.97 -2.64 9.72
C LEU A 210 6.76 -4.16 9.73
N THR A 211 7.47 -4.91 8.87
CA THR A 211 7.32 -6.38 8.81
C THR A 211 7.82 -7.09 10.06
N LYS A 212 8.68 -6.45 10.85
CA LYS A 212 9.15 -6.95 12.15
C LYS A 212 8.17 -6.68 13.30
N ASP A 213 7.20 -5.80 13.10
CA ASP A 213 6.21 -5.44 14.12
C ASP A 213 4.92 -6.24 13.93
N LYS A 214 4.63 -7.13 14.90
CA LYS A 214 3.47 -8.05 14.82
C LYS A 214 2.13 -7.31 14.68
N VAL A 215 2.00 -6.12 15.27
CA VAL A 215 0.74 -5.36 15.18
C VAL A 215 0.58 -4.77 13.78
N HIS A 216 1.63 -4.24 13.18
CA HIS A 216 1.58 -3.74 11.79
C HIS A 216 1.33 -4.87 10.78
N VAL A 217 1.89 -6.06 11.02
CA VAL A 217 1.59 -7.25 10.21
C VAL A 217 0.11 -7.66 10.36
N LEU A 218 -0.43 -7.64 11.58
CA LEU A 218 -1.83 -7.95 11.83
C LEU A 218 -2.76 -6.94 11.15
N LEU A 219 -2.51 -5.64 11.34
CA LEU A 219 -3.26 -4.56 10.70
C LEU A 219 -3.17 -4.66 9.17
N SER A 220 -2.03 -5.09 8.61
CA SER A 220 -1.90 -5.29 7.16
C SER A 220 -2.70 -6.49 6.67
N LYS A 221 -2.66 -7.61 7.39
CA LYS A 221 -3.40 -8.83 7.02
C LYS A 221 -4.92 -8.64 7.10
N TYR A 222 -5.39 -7.89 8.09
CA TYR A 222 -6.81 -7.70 8.40
C TYR A 222 -7.28 -6.25 8.16
N HIS A 223 -6.65 -5.54 7.22
CA HIS A 223 -6.94 -4.11 6.96
C HIS A 223 -8.42 -3.85 6.62
N TRP A 224 -9.12 -4.82 6.03
CA TRP A 224 -10.56 -4.71 5.70
C TRP A 224 -11.49 -4.81 6.92
N VAL A 225 -11.02 -5.37 8.06
CA VAL A 225 -11.87 -5.69 9.22
C VAL A 225 -12.41 -4.43 9.87
N LEU A 226 -11.58 -3.41 10.10
CA LEU A 226 -12.04 -2.19 10.77
C LEU A 226 -13.01 -1.38 9.90
N LEU A 227 -12.78 -1.33 8.58
CA LEU A 227 -13.74 -0.75 7.65
C LEU A 227 -15.10 -1.46 7.71
N THR A 228 -15.08 -2.79 7.71
CA THR A 228 -16.31 -3.61 7.78
C THR A 228 -17.02 -3.43 9.11
N ALA A 229 -16.28 -3.47 10.22
CA ALA A 229 -16.83 -3.31 11.56
C ALA A 229 -17.46 -1.92 11.76
N THR A 230 -16.81 -0.86 11.27
CA THR A 230 -17.36 0.50 11.33
C THR A 230 -18.57 0.67 10.42
N GLY A 231 -18.60 0.03 9.25
CA GLY A 231 -19.80 -0.03 8.39
C GLY A 231 -20.98 -0.70 9.08
N VAL A 232 -20.77 -1.83 9.76
CA VAL A 232 -21.82 -2.50 10.55
C VAL A 232 -22.27 -1.64 11.74
N ALA A 233 -21.33 -0.99 12.43
CA ALA A 233 -21.65 -0.07 13.51
C ALA A 233 -22.49 1.13 13.02
N GLN A 234 -22.21 1.64 11.82
CA GLN A 234 -23.00 2.70 11.18
C GLN A 234 -24.42 2.24 10.85
N LEU A 235 -24.63 1.00 10.40
CA LEU A 235 -25.98 0.45 10.21
C LEU A 235 -26.75 0.46 11.53
N ALA A 236 -26.14 -0.05 12.61
CA ALA A 236 -26.77 -0.09 13.93
C ALA A 236 -27.07 1.31 14.47
N LEU A 237 -26.09 2.22 14.41
CA LEU A 237 -26.24 3.60 14.87
C LEU A 237 -27.27 4.37 14.03
N GLY A 238 -27.27 4.17 12.72
CA GLY A 238 -28.23 4.79 11.81
C GLY A 238 -29.66 4.33 12.09
N ALA A 239 -29.88 3.03 12.33
CA ALA A 239 -31.19 2.51 12.75
C ALA A 239 -31.63 3.10 14.10
N PHE A 240 -30.70 3.17 15.06
CA PHE A 240 -30.98 3.67 16.39
C PHE A 240 -31.37 5.15 16.40
N LEU A 241 -30.67 5.97 15.62
CA LEU A 241 -30.91 7.42 15.54
C LEU A 241 -32.04 7.81 14.58
N ALA A 242 -32.63 6.86 13.84
CA ALA A 242 -33.71 7.13 12.91
C ALA A 242 -35.02 7.47 13.65
N ALA A 243 -35.85 8.29 13.02
CA ALA A 243 -37.22 8.50 13.49
C ALA A 243 -38.02 7.17 13.49
N PRO A 244 -39.06 7.02 14.33
CA PRO A 244 -39.98 5.89 14.25
C PRO A 244 -40.46 5.66 12.80
N GLY A 245 -40.50 4.39 12.38
CA GLY A 245 -40.83 4.00 10.99
C GLY A 245 -39.69 4.13 9.98
N HIS A 246 -38.56 4.76 10.30
CA HIS A 246 -37.48 5.05 9.35
C HIS A 246 -36.16 4.31 9.64
N ARG A 247 -36.18 3.29 10.52
CA ARG A 247 -34.98 2.59 10.99
C ARG A 247 -34.12 2.02 9.86
N VAL A 248 -34.73 1.41 8.85
CA VAL A 248 -33.99 0.82 7.72
C VAL A 248 -33.30 1.91 6.88
N ILE A 249 -34.02 3.00 6.56
CA ILE A 249 -33.46 4.11 5.80
C ILE A 249 -32.34 4.80 6.58
N GLY A 250 -32.52 4.99 7.90
CA GLY A 250 -31.48 5.56 8.76
C GLY A 250 -30.22 4.68 8.81
N ALA A 251 -30.38 3.37 8.97
CA ALA A 251 -29.27 2.41 8.95
C ALA A 251 -28.49 2.48 7.64
N VAL A 252 -29.18 2.24 6.53
CA VAL A 252 -28.58 2.20 5.20
C VAL A 252 -27.98 3.55 4.86
N GLY A 253 -28.68 4.65 5.10
CA GLY A 253 -28.18 6.01 4.83
C GLY A 253 -26.90 6.34 5.58
N MET A 254 -26.79 5.95 6.85
CA MET A 254 -25.58 6.23 7.64
C MET A 254 -24.37 5.42 7.15
N MET A 255 -24.57 4.15 6.77
CA MET A 255 -23.51 3.32 6.19
C MET A 255 -23.11 3.79 4.79
N LEU A 256 -24.08 4.16 3.95
CA LEU A 256 -23.84 4.70 2.61
C LEU A 256 -23.00 5.99 2.68
N TRP A 257 -23.30 6.91 3.59
CA TRP A 257 -22.53 8.14 3.74
C TRP A 257 -21.19 7.92 4.45
N GLY A 258 -21.19 7.26 5.62
CA GLY A 258 -20.01 7.10 6.47
C GLY A 258 -18.97 6.10 5.95
N THR A 259 -19.39 5.17 5.08
CA THR A 259 -18.52 4.16 4.47
C THR A 259 -18.45 4.32 2.96
N MET A 260 -19.54 4.17 2.21
CA MET A 260 -19.45 4.06 0.75
C MET A 260 -19.00 5.38 0.09
N LEU A 261 -19.76 6.45 0.29
CA LEU A 261 -19.43 7.78 -0.23
C LEU A 261 -18.10 8.29 0.33
N ARG A 262 -17.88 8.14 1.64
CA ARG A 262 -16.65 8.56 2.32
C ARG A 262 -15.40 7.87 1.76
N VAL A 263 -15.46 6.55 1.52
CA VAL A 263 -14.34 5.82 0.89
C VAL A 263 -14.08 6.35 -0.51
N VAL A 264 -15.10 6.50 -1.35
CA VAL A 264 -14.93 6.96 -2.74
C VAL A 264 -14.33 8.36 -2.80
N VAL A 265 -14.85 9.31 -2.00
CA VAL A 265 -14.29 10.66 -1.95
C VAL A 265 -12.86 10.64 -1.40
N GLY A 266 -12.58 9.80 -0.40
CA GLY A 266 -11.24 9.62 0.16
C GLY A 266 -10.24 9.08 -0.84
N LEU A 267 -10.61 8.03 -1.58
CA LEU A 267 -9.80 7.44 -2.66
C LEU A 267 -9.46 8.48 -3.71
N HIS A 268 -10.45 9.22 -4.22
CA HIS A 268 -10.16 10.27 -5.21
C HIS A 268 -9.27 11.37 -4.63
N ALA A 269 -9.48 11.78 -3.37
CA ALA A 269 -8.63 12.78 -2.74
C ALA A 269 -7.16 12.33 -2.66
N THR A 270 -6.89 11.08 -2.28
CA THR A 270 -5.52 10.55 -2.21
C THR A 270 -4.95 10.28 -3.60
N TRP A 271 -5.75 9.79 -4.55
CA TRP A 271 -5.34 9.61 -5.94
C TRP A 271 -5.03 10.92 -6.66
N PHE A 272 -5.68 12.03 -6.29
CA PHE A 272 -5.30 13.35 -6.77
C PHE A 272 -3.91 13.77 -6.32
N VAL A 273 -3.39 13.25 -5.20
CA VAL A 273 -1.98 13.46 -4.83
C VAL A 273 -1.09 12.86 -5.92
N ASN A 274 -1.26 11.58 -6.25
CA ASN A 274 -0.45 10.91 -7.27
C ASN A 274 -0.57 11.54 -8.67
N SER A 275 -1.76 12.05 -9.01
CA SER A 275 -2.07 12.56 -10.35
C SER A 275 -1.97 14.09 -10.44
N ALA A 276 -2.92 14.81 -9.85
CA ALA A 276 -2.99 16.26 -9.97
C ALA A 276 -1.76 16.96 -9.40
N THR A 277 -1.17 16.47 -8.31
CA THR A 277 0.02 17.11 -7.72
C THR A 277 1.33 16.79 -8.41
N HIS A 278 1.35 15.89 -9.39
CA HIS A 278 2.49 15.73 -10.31
C HIS A 278 2.27 16.41 -11.66
N LEU A 279 1.05 16.88 -11.95
CA LEU A 279 0.70 17.49 -13.23
C LEU A 279 0.45 19.00 -13.15
N TYR A 280 -0.13 19.46 -12.04
CA TYR A 280 -0.65 20.83 -11.92
C TYR A 280 -0.31 21.45 -10.56
N GLY A 281 0.19 22.69 -10.58
CA GLY A 281 0.49 23.45 -9.38
C GLY A 281 1.81 24.19 -9.46
N ALA A 282 2.20 24.81 -8.34
CA ALA A 282 3.42 25.59 -8.23
C ALA A 282 4.60 24.73 -7.74
N ARG A 283 5.82 25.04 -8.19
CA ARG A 283 7.05 24.44 -7.66
C ARG A 283 7.83 25.50 -6.90
N ARG A 284 8.07 25.26 -5.61
CA ARG A 284 8.92 26.09 -4.75
C ARG A 284 10.37 25.61 -4.79
N PHE A 285 10.54 24.29 -4.85
CA PHE A 285 11.83 23.63 -4.84
C PHE A 285 12.08 22.94 -6.18
N ASP A 286 13.31 23.03 -6.65
CA ASP A 286 13.78 22.32 -7.83
C ASP A 286 14.07 20.85 -7.48
N THR A 287 13.00 20.05 -7.40
CA THR A 287 13.06 18.60 -7.17
C THR A 287 13.42 17.85 -8.46
N ARG A 288 13.94 16.63 -8.32
CA ARG A 288 14.26 15.75 -9.47
C ARG A 288 13.03 15.14 -10.17
N ASP A 289 11.86 15.34 -9.60
CA ASP A 289 10.57 14.87 -10.06
C ASP A 289 9.67 16.06 -10.44
N ASP A 290 8.48 15.76 -10.93
CA ASP A 290 7.47 16.71 -11.37
C ASP A 290 6.44 17.03 -10.26
N SER A 291 6.79 16.81 -8.98
CA SER A 291 5.92 17.18 -7.86
C SER A 291 5.64 18.69 -7.81
N ARG A 292 4.39 19.05 -7.49
CA ARG A 292 3.82 20.41 -7.50
C ARG A 292 2.92 20.63 -6.30
N ASN A 293 2.97 21.83 -5.73
CA ASN A 293 2.05 22.28 -4.69
C ASN A 293 0.69 22.65 -5.30
N ASN A 294 -0.37 22.03 -4.79
CA ASN A 294 -1.74 22.20 -5.26
C ASN A 294 -2.69 22.43 -4.08
N TRP A 295 -3.23 23.65 -3.98
CA TRP A 295 -3.98 24.11 -2.81
C TRP A 295 -5.32 23.39 -2.62
N TRP A 296 -6.03 23.04 -3.70
CA TRP A 296 -7.34 22.39 -3.57
C TRP A 296 -7.18 20.92 -3.20
N VAL A 297 -6.13 20.25 -3.70
CA VAL A 297 -5.75 18.90 -3.22
C VAL A 297 -5.37 18.97 -1.74
N ALA A 298 -4.65 20.02 -1.31
CA ALA A 298 -4.28 20.19 0.08
C ALA A 298 -5.50 20.34 1.00
N ILE A 299 -6.55 21.05 0.58
CA ILE A 299 -7.81 21.14 1.34
C ILE A 299 -8.48 19.76 1.46
N LEU A 300 -8.57 19.01 0.36
CA LEU A 300 -9.21 17.69 0.37
C LEU A 300 -8.45 16.69 1.26
N THR A 301 -7.13 16.73 1.26
CA THR A 301 -6.26 15.73 1.91
C THR A 301 -5.75 16.15 3.29
N GLY A 302 -6.06 17.37 3.73
CA GLY A 302 -5.56 17.92 4.98
C GLY A 302 -4.09 18.33 4.96
N GLY A 303 -3.53 18.62 3.78
CA GLY A 303 -2.16 19.13 3.60
C GLY A 303 -1.26 18.32 2.68
N GLU A 304 -1.71 17.17 2.16
CA GLU A 304 -0.90 16.31 1.28
C GLU A 304 -0.72 16.89 -0.14
N GLY A 305 -1.54 17.87 -0.51
CA GLY A 305 -1.41 18.63 -1.75
C GLY A 305 -0.21 19.59 -1.78
N TRP A 306 0.46 19.87 -0.66
CA TRP A 306 1.74 20.61 -0.64
C TRP A 306 2.89 19.69 -1.07
N HIS A 307 2.75 19.11 -2.26
CA HIS A 307 3.49 17.92 -2.67
C HIS A 307 4.93 18.22 -3.08
N ASN A 308 5.19 19.35 -3.74
CA ASN A 308 6.55 19.77 -4.04
C ASN A 308 7.35 20.09 -2.76
N ASN A 309 6.70 20.72 -1.76
CA ASN A 309 7.32 20.93 -0.45
C ASN A 309 7.68 19.60 0.22
N HIS A 310 6.76 18.63 0.14
CA HIS A 310 6.94 17.30 0.67
C HIS A 310 8.09 16.54 -0.02
N HIS A 311 8.12 16.51 -1.35
CA HIS A 311 9.20 15.85 -2.12
C HIS A 311 10.56 16.51 -1.89
N ALA A 312 10.60 17.82 -1.65
CA ALA A 312 11.83 18.52 -1.29
C ALA A 312 12.32 18.21 0.12
N HIS A 313 11.41 18.01 1.08
CA HIS A 313 11.73 17.75 2.49
C HIS A 313 10.89 16.60 3.07
N PRO A 314 11.09 15.34 2.60
CA PRO A 314 10.16 14.24 2.87
C PRO A 314 10.02 13.87 4.34
N VAL A 315 11.08 14.08 5.14
CA VAL A 315 11.07 13.79 6.58
C VAL A 315 10.32 14.86 7.40
N SER A 316 10.01 16.03 6.82
CA SER A 316 9.28 17.09 7.52
C SER A 316 7.86 16.62 7.86
N ALA A 317 7.47 16.69 9.13
CA ALA A 317 6.10 16.43 9.55
C ALA A 317 5.11 17.53 9.13
N ARG A 318 5.61 18.66 8.62
CA ARG A 318 4.85 19.81 8.13
C ARG A 318 5.10 19.96 6.63
N HIS A 319 4.07 19.78 5.81
CA HIS A 319 4.17 19.96 4.35
C HIS A 319 3.76 21.36 3.92
N GLY A 320 2.83 22.00 4.64
CA GLY A 320 2.50 23.41 4.44
C GLY A 320 3.52 24.33 5.11
N LEU A 321 4.53 24.78 4.36
CA LEU A 321 5.68 25.52 4.88
C LEU A 321 5.41 27.03 5.02
N ALA A 322 4.60 27.61 4.13
CA ALA A 322 4.18 29.00 4.23
C ALA A 322 2.97 29.17 5.18
N TRP A 323 2.72 30.40 5.63
CA TRP A 323 1.65 30.70 6.59
C TRP A 323 0.23 30.45 6.03
N TYR A 324 0.05 30.62 4.72
CA TYR A 324 -1.22 30.38 4.01
C TYR A 324 -1.40 28.93 3.56
N GLU A 325 -0.37 28.08 3.75
CA GLU A 325 -0.42 26.67 3.39
C GLU A 325 -1.03 25.86 4.53
N PHE A 326 -2.36 25.79 4.56
CA PHE A 326 -3.10 25.05 5.58
C PHE A 326 -2.76 23.55 5.54
N ASP A 327 -2.44 23.01 6.71
CA ASP A 327 -1.97 21.64 6.88
C ASP A 327 -2.61 21.03 8.15
N ILE A 328 -3.85 20.53 7.98
CA ILE A 328 -4.66 19.93 9.05
C ILE A 328 -3.91 18.75 9.69
N ASN A 329 -3.25 17.92 8.87
CA ASN A 329 -2.50 16.76 9.34
C ASN A 329 -1.33 17.19 10.23
N TYR A 330 -0.62 18.27 9.87
CA TYR A 330 0.40 18.84 10.75
C TYR A 330 -0.21 19.39 12.04
N TYR A 331 -1.36 20.07 12.00
CA TYR A 331 -2.00 20.56 13.21
C TYR A 331 -2.38 19.43 14.17
N CYS A 332 -2.80 18.26 13.67
CA CYS A 332 -2.98 17.06 14.49
C CYS A 332 -1.67 16.64 15.17
N ILE A 333 -0.57 16.58 14.43
CA ILE A 333 0.77 16.24 14.98
C ILE A 333 1.23 17.27 16.00
N TRP A 334 0.97 18.56 15.74
CA TRP A 334 1.29 19.66 16.64
C TRP A 334 0.51 19.54 17.96
N ILE A 335 -0.79 19.25 17.92
CA ILE A 335 -1.61 18.99 19.11
C ILE A 335 -1.06 17.79 19.89
N LEU A 336 -0.79 16.67 19.21
CA LEU A 336 -0.18 15.48 19.81
C LEU A 336 1.16 15.81 20.48
N SER A 337 1.94 16.73 19.90
CA SER A 337 3.20 17.18 20.49
C SER A 337 2.99 18.03 21.74
N LYS A 338 1.99 18.91 21.75
CA LYS A 338 1.64 19.74 22.91
C LYS A 338 1.19 18.91 24.11
N ILE A 339 0.51 17.79 23.89
CA ILE A 339 0.10 16.86 24.95
C ILE A 339 1.16 15.76 25.23
N GLY A 340 2.36 15.87 24.66
CA GLY A 340 3.49 14.97 24.95
C GLY A 340 3.44 13.59 24.27
N LEU A 341 2.48 13.36 23.38
CA LEU A 341 2.29 12.10 22.64
C LEU A 341 3.07 12.04 21.31
N ALA A 342 3.43 13.19 20.72
CA ALA A 342 4.37 13.25 19.59
C ALA A 342 5.70 13.88 20.01
N LYS A 343 6.80 13.17 19.75
CA LYS A 343 8.17 13.57 20.09
C LYS A 343 9.05 13.56 18.85
N LYS A 344 10.17 14.29 18.90
CA LYS A 344 11.15 14.39 17.80
C LYS A 344 10.49 14.79 16.47
N VAL A 345 9.57 15.76 16.52
CA VAL A 345 8.87 16.27 15.34
C VAL A 345 9.87 17.03 14.47
N GLN A 346 10.07 16.56 13.25
CA GLN A 346 10.96 17.12 12.26
C GLN A 346 10.23 18.20 11.48
N ILE A 347 10.86 19.35 11.29
CA ILE A 347 10.31 20.47 10.51
C ILE A 347 11.40 20.91 9.54
N ALA A 348 11.03 21.02 8.26
CA ALA A 348 11.94 21.51 7.23
C ALA A 348 12.55 22.87 7.61
N LYS A 349 13.86 23.00 7.36
CA LYS A 349 14.60 24.26 7.44
C LYS A 349 15.25 24.47 6.08
N PHE A 350 14.99 25.64 5.49
CA PHE A 350 15.48 26.00 4.17
C PHE A 350 15.54 27.53 4.06
N ASP A 351 16.29 28.02 3.08
CA ASP A 351 16.36 29.44 2.75
C ASP A 351 15.19 29.82 1.83
N TRP A 352 14.46 30.87 2.17
CA TRP A 352 13.34 31.35 1.36
C TRP A 352 13.78 32.10 0.10
N GLU A 353 14.97 32.71 0.12
CA GLU A 353 15.52 33.42 -1.04
C GLU A 353 16.12 32.45 -2.06
N ASN A 354 16.62 31.30 -1.58
CA ASN A 354 17.18 30.24 -2.40
C ASN A 354 16.71 28.85 -1.94
N PRO A 355 15.44 28.49 -2.21
CA PRO A 355 14.84 27.25 -1.72
C PRO A 355 15.42 26.02 -2.40
N LYS A 356 16.32 25.32 -1.69
CA LYS A 356 16.89 24.04 -2.12
C LYS A 356 16.20 22.84 -1.47
N PRO A 357 16.01 21.73 -2.21
CA PRO A 357 15.62 20.47 -1.60
C PRO A 357 16.61 20.00 -0.52
N ALA A 358 16.14 19.18 0.42
CA ALA A 358 16.99 18.56 1.41
C ALA A 358 18.12 17.73 0.75
N GLY A 359 19.33 17.85 1.27
CA GLY A 359 20.50 17.09 0.80
C GLY A 359 21.21 17.69 -0.41
N VAL A 360 20.75 18.84 -0.93
CA VAL A 360 21.44 19.60 -1.98
C VAL A 360 22.16 20.79 -1.32
N ASN A 361 23.49 20.80 -1.38
CA ASN A 361 24.31 21.89 -0.82
C ASN A 361 24.38 23.10 -1.74
#